data_AF-A0A3B3U4V4-F1
#
_entry.id   AF-A0A3B3U4V4-F1
#
_cell.length_a   1.000
_cell.length_b   1.000
_cell.length_c   1.000
_cell.angle_alpha   90.00
_cell.angle_beta   90.00
_cell.angle_gamma   90.00
#
_symmetry.space_group_name_H-M   'P 1'
#
loop_
_entity.id
_entity.type
_entity.pdbx_description
1 polymer ?
#
loop_
_entity_poly.entity_id
_entity_poly.type
_entity_poly.pdbx_seq_one_letter_code
_entity_poly.pdbx_strand_id
1 'polypeptide(L)'
;MSNQNQLVLEVRDRNNGLSFVKRVSEENLIQLLDGLETDGVFNLLEKRAKLEENQSTANKARDTIDAVRMKGQTASEMMIKRLHHIDPTLSNQLGLSSDSSAKGETRSSFKLLL
;
A
#
# COMPACT_ATOMS: atom_id res chain seq x y z
N MET A 1 23.05 3.77 -1.61
CA MET A 1 21.97 2.85 -2.01
C MET A 1 21.01 2.72 -0.84
N SER A 2 20.07 3.66 -0.72
CA SER A 2 19.03 3.57 0.31
C SER A 2 17.89 2.73 -0.24
N ASN A 3 17.56 1.67 0.49
CA ASN A 3 16.61 0.62 0.11
C ASN A 3 15.20 1.20 -0.11
N GLN A 4 14.71 1.16 -1.36
CA GLN A 4 13.31 1.49 -1.67
C GLN A 4 12.32 0.38 -1.30
N ASN A 5 12.79 -0.68 -0.62
CA ASN A 5 12.00 -1.86 -0.24
C ASN A 5 11.80 -2.02 1.28
N GLN A 6 12.03 -0.97 2.09
CA GLN A 6 11.94 -1.04 3.56
C GLN A 6 10.71 -0.34 4.16
N LEU A 7 9.55 -0.42 3.50
CA LEU A 7 8.27 0.02 4.08
C LEU A 7 7.15 -0.97 3.73
N VAL A 8 7.34 -2.23 4.13
CA VAL A 8 6.21 -3.16 4.30
C VAL A 8 5.47 -2.78 5.57
N LEU A 9 4.78 -1.62 5.56
CA LEU A 9 3.79 -1.18 6.57
C LEU A 9 4.21 -1.34 8.05
N GLU A 10 5.50 -1.53 8.32
CA GLU A 10 6.03 -1.84 9.63
C GLU A 10 6.24 -0.52 10.36
N VAL A 11 5.25 -0.21 11.19
CA VAL A 11 5.45 -0.32 12.64
C VAL A 11 6.82 0.19 13.08
N ARG A 12 7.10 1.46 12.80
CA ARG A 12 8.07 2.20 13.58
C ARG A 12 7.30 3.20 14.44
N ASP A 13 6.73 2.64 15.49
CA ASP A 13 6.23 3.33 16.68
C ASP A 13 7.40 4.01 17.42
N ARG A 14 8.03 4.99 16.75
CA ARG A 14 9.03 5.90 17.31
C ARG A 14 8.89 7.24 16.59
N ASN A 15 7.97 8.04 17.11
CA ASN A 15 7.69 9.44 16.75
C ASN A 15 6.81 9.67 15.51
N ASN A 16 5.51 9.90 15.79
CA ASN A 16 4.54 10.73 15.03
C ASN A 16 3.30 9.99 14.46
N GLY A 17 2.32 9.64 15.31
CA GLY A 17 0.85 9.76 15.10
C GLY A 17 0.10 9.24 13.84
N LEU A 18 0.73 8.81 12.75
CA LEU A 18 0.10 8.49 11.46
C LEU A 18 0.31 7.02 11.04
N SER A 19 -0.47 6.09 11.59
CA SER A 19 -0.50 4.70 11.10
C SER A 19 -1.70 4.48 10.19
N PHE A 20 -1.52 3.64 9.15
CA PHE A 20 -2.61 3.19 8.26
C PHE A 20 -3.82 2.70 9.07
N VAL A 21 -3.55 1.90 10.10
CA VAL A 21 -4.51 1.33 11.05
C VAL A 21 -5.42 2.38 11.70
N LYS A 22 -4.91 3.60 11.96
CA LYS A 22 -5.68 4.68 12.61
C LYS A 22 -6.47 5.57 11.64
N ARG A 23 -6.12 5.55 10.35
CA ARG A 23 -6.63 6.52 9.35
C ARG A 23 -7.51 5.89 8.28
N VAL A 24 -7.35 4.60 8.04
CA VAL A 24 -8.19 3.90 7.07
C VAL A 24 -9.63 3.85 7.58
N SER A 25 -10.56 4.31 6.74
CA SER A 25 -11.99 4.12 6.99
C SER A 25 -12.36 2.65 6.76
N GLU A 26 -13.47 2.19 7.35
CA GLU A 26 -13.94 0.83 7.08
C GLU A 26 -14.26 0.61 5.61
N GLU A 27 -14.83 1.62 4.94
CA GLU A 27 -15.08 1.59 3.50
C GLU A 27 -13.80 1.39 2.69
N ASN A 28 -12.77 2.19 2.94
CA ASN A 28 -11.50 2.07 2.20
C ASN A 28 -10.82 0.72 2.48
N LEU A 29 -10.98 0.18 3.70
CA LEU A 29 -10.46 -1.15 4.04
C LEU A 29 -11.18 -2.26 3.27
N ILE A 30 -12.51 -2.18 3.14
CA ILE A 30 -13.31 -3.14 2.36
C ILE A 30 -12.91 -3.07 0.89
N GLN A 31 -12.86 -1.87 0.30
CA GLN A 31 -12.45 -1.69 -1.09
C GLN A 31 -11.02 -2.19 -1.34
N LEU A 32 -10.11 -2.00 -0.37
CA LEU A 32 -8.75 -2.51 -0.45
C LEU A 32 -8.73 -4.04 -0.45
N LEU A 33 -9.52 -4.68 0.41
CA LEU A 33 -9.65 -6.13 0.46
C LEU A 33 -10.28 -6.70 -0.82
N ASP A 34 -11.27 -6.03 -1.40
CA ASP A 34 -11.88 -6.39 -2.70
C ASP A 34 -10.84 -6.33 -3.83
N GLY A 35 -10.02 -5.27 -3.85
CA GLY A 35 -8.94 -5.10 -4.82
C GLY A 35 -7.86 -6.18 -4.66
N LEU A 36 -7.46 -6.49 -3.43
CA LEU A 36 -6.48 -7.54 -3.13
C LEU A 36 -7.01 -8.95 -3.43
N GLU A 37 -8.31 -9.18 -3.30
CA GLU A 37 -8.95 -10.42 -3.76
C GLU A 37 -8.90 -10.52 -5.29
N THR A 38 -9.26 -9.44 -5.98
CA THR A 38 -9.24 -9.36 -7.45
C THR A 38 -7.82 -9.58 -8.01
N ASP A 39 -6.81 -9.07 -7.31
CA ASP A 39 -5.39 -9.24 -7.67
C ASP A 39 -4.82 -10.63 -7.31
N GLY A 40 -5.62 -11.49 -6.67
CA GLY A 40 -5.19 -12.83 -6.24
C GLY A 40 -4.27 -12.84 -5.02
N VAL A 41 -4.12 -11.70 -4.32
CA VAL A 41 -3.38 -11.64 -3.04
C VAL A 41 -4.13 -12.41 -1.97
N PHE A 42 -5.46 -12.28 -1.94
CA PHE A 42 -6.33 -13.04 -1.05
C PHE A 42 -7.33 -13.88 -1.84
N ASN A 43 -7.69 -15.04 -1.31
CA ASN A 43 -8.90 -15.73 -1.72
C ASN A 43 -10.11 -15.26 -0.91
N LEU A 44 -11.32 -15.58 -1.37
CA LEU A 44 -12.58 -15.16 -0.73
C LEU A 44 -12.67 -15.59 0.75
N LEU A 45 -12.16 -16.77 1.10
CA LEU A 45 -12.19 -17.27 2.49
C LEU A 45 -11.23 -16.48 3.38
N GLU A 46 -10.02 -16.22 2.90
CA GLU A 46 -9.04 -15.39 3.59
C GLU A 46 -9.54 -13.94 3.76
N LYS A 47 -10.32 -13.42 2.82
CA LYS A 47 -10.96 -12.10 2.96
C LYS A 47 -12.04 -12.13 4.03
N ARG A 48 -12.93 -13.12 4.01
CA ARG A 48 -14.01 -13.26 5.01
C ARG A 48 -13.46 -13.37 6.42
N ALA A 49 -12.43 -14.19 6.63
CA ALA A 49 -11.78 -14.32 7.94
C ALA A 49 -11.34 -12.96 8.50
N LYS A 50 -10.71 -12.12 7.68
CA LYS A 50 -10.24 -10.78 8.08
C LYS A 50 -11.38 -9.79 8.38
N LEU A 51 -12.56 -10.02 7.82
CA LEU A 51 -13.74 -9.17 8.05
C LEU A 51 -14.59 -9.64 9.24
N GLU A 52 -14.62 -10.95 9.52
CA GLU A 52 -15.46 -11.56 10.56
C GLU A 52 -14.76 -11.64 11.94
N GLU A 53 -13.43 -11.72 11.99
CA GLU A 53 -12.71 -12.07 13.24
C GLU A 53 -12.56 -10.92 14.26
N ASN A 54 -12.94 -9.67 13.95
CA ASN A 54 -12.72 -8.54 14.87
C ASN A 54 -13.72 -7.36 14.71
N GLN A 55 -14.14 -6.75 15.82
CA GLN A 55 -15.18 -5.68 15.84
C GLN A 55 -14.67 -4.28 15.44
N SER A 56 -13.35 -4.01 15.44
CA SER A 56 -12.83 -2.67 15.10
C SER A 56 -12.11 -2.63 13.77
N THR A 57 -12.29 -1.53 13.01
CA THR A 57 -11.58 -1.25 11.75
C THR A 57 -10.06 -1.32 11.90
N ALA A 58 -9.54 -0.89 13.07
CA ALA A 58 -8.12 -0.92 13.37
C ALA A 58 -7.56 -2.35 13.44
N ASN A 59 -8.27 -3.26 14.11
CA ASN A 59 -7.84 -4.66 14.19
C ASN A 59 -7.85 -5.30 12.80
N LYS A 60 -8.95 -5.13 12.04
CA LYS A 60 -9.06 -5.62 10.65
C LYS A 60 -7.93 -5.10 9.75
N ALA A 61 -7.57 -3.82 9.90
CA ALA A 61 -6.48 -3.21 9.16
C ALA A 61 -5.12 -3.80 9.54
N ARG A 62 -4.88 -4.07 10.82
CA ARG A 62 -3.64 -4.72 11.30
C ARG A 62 -3.53 -6.14 10.76
N ASP A 63 -4.60 -6.93 10.87
CA ASP A 63 -4.63 -8.32 10.42
C ASP A 63 -4.42 -8.40 8.89
N THR A 64 -4.96 -7.42 8.15
CA THR A 64 -4.72 -7.28 6.71
C THR A 64 -3.24 -7.00 6.40
N ILE A 65 -2.61 -6.06 7.11
CA ILE A 65 -1.17 -5.77 6.96
C ILE A 65 -0.34 -7.02 7.22
N ASP A 66 -0.60 -7.69 8.34
CA ASP A 66 0.14 -8.89 8.74
C ASP A 66 0.00 -9.99 7.69
N ALA A 67 -1.22 -10.23 7.17
CA ALA A 67 -1.46 -11.22 6.13
C ALA A 67 -0.75 -10.88 4.81
N VAL A 68 -0.78 -9.62 4.36
CA VAL A 68 -0.06 -9.18 3.15
C VAL A 68 1.45 -9.32 3.33
N ARG A 69 1.99 -8.95 4.50
CA ARG A 69 3.40 -9.12 4.84
C ARG A 69 3.83 -10.58 4.79
N MET A 70 3.04 -11.49 5.35
CA MET A 70 3.32 -12.94 5.32
C MET A 70 3.33 -13.52 3.90
N LYS A 71 2.61 -12.91 2.95
CA LYS A 71 2.61 -13.30 1.54
C LYS A 71 3.79 -12.73 0.75
N GLY A 72 4.50 -11.76 1.31
CA GLY A 72 5.77 -11.26 0.78
C GLY A 72 5.66 -9.96 -0.01
N GLN A 73 6.76 -9.61 -0.67
CA GLN A 73 6.97 -8.29 -1.26
C GLN A 73 5.96 -7.97 -2.37
N THR A 74 5.69 -8.90 -3.28
CA THR A 74 4.75 -8.68 -4.39
C THR A 74 3.35 -8.29 -3.90
N ALA A 75 2.85 -8.99 -2.87
CA ALA A 75 1.56 -8.68 -2.26
C ALA A 75 1.56 -7.30 -1.60
N SER A 76 2.67 -6.93 -0.95
CA SER A 76 2.85 -5.62 -0.32
C SER A 76 2.85 -4.48 -1.35
N GLU A 77 3.52 -4.67 -2.49
CA GLU A 77 3.51 -3.71 -3.59
C GLU A 77 2.12 -3.53 -4.20
N MET A 78 1.35 -4.62 -4.35
CA MET A 78 -0.04 -4.57 -4.82
C MET A 78 -0.93 -3.79 -3.84
N MET A 79 -0.79 -4.02 -2.53
CA MET A 79 -1.52 -3.28 -1.51
C MET A 79 -1.25 -1.78 -1.57
N ILE A 80 0.01 -1.37 -1.74
CA ILE A 80 0.38 0.05 -1.86
C ILE A 80 -0.26 0.67 -3.11
N LYS A 81 -0.17 -0.01 -4.27
CA LYS A 81 -0.78 0.46 -5.52
C LYS A 81 -2.28 0.62 -5.36
N ARG A 82 -2.98 -0.36 -4.78
CA ARG A 82 -4.43 -0.31 -4.56
C ARG A 82 -4.83 0.81 -3.61
N LEU A 83 -4.13 0.96 -2.49
CA LEU A 83 -4.37 2.04 -1.55
C LEU A 83 -4.23 3.41 -2.21
N HIS A 84 -3.24 3.60 -3.08
CA HIS A 84 -3.08 4.84 -3.83
C HIS A 84 -4.25 5.13 -4.79
N HIS A 85 -4.85 4.09 -5.40
CA HIS A 85 -6.01 4.27 -6.27
C HIS A 85 -7.30 4.56 -5.48
N ILE A 86 -7.46 3.96 -4.31
CA ILE A 86 -8.64 4.13 -3.44
C ILE A 86 -8.59 5.48 -2.75
N ASP A 87 -7.46 5.81 -2.13
CA ASP A 87 -7.27 7.04 -1.38
C ASP A 87 -5.84 7.58 -1.59
N PRO A 88 -5.65 8.37 -2.67
CA PRO A 88 -4.37 9.03 -2.93
C PRO A 88 -3.93 9.92 -1.76
N THR A 89 -4.88 10.54 -1.05
CA THR A 89 -4.57 11.44 0.08
C THR A 89 -3.99 10.64 1.23
N LEU A 90 -4.60 9.53 1.61
CA LEU A 90 -4.10 8.64 2.65
C LEU A 90 -2.75 8.02 2.25
N SER A 91 -2.61 7.60 0.99
CA SER A 91 -1.33 7.12 0.45
C SER A 91 -0.21 8.16 0.58
N ASN A 92 -0.49 9.42 0.21
CA ASN A 92 0.45 10.54 0.36
C ASN A 92 0.78 10.82 1.83
N GLN A 93 -0.24 10.83 2.72
CA GLN A 93 -0.04 11.03 4.16
C GLN A 93 0.82 9.95 4.81
N LEU A 94 0.80 8.73 4.26
CA LEU A 94 1.62 7.60 4.69
C LEU A 94 2.99 7.58 4.01
N GLY A 95 3.30 8.53 3.11
CA GLY A 95 4.55 8.58 2.37
C GLY A 95 4.70 7.43 1.35
N LEU A 96 3.59 6.84 0.92
CA LEU A 96 3.56 5.72 -0.03
C LEU A 96 3.49 6.18 -1.48
N SER A 97 3.27 7.48 -1.69
CA SER A 97 3.30 8.09 -3.01
C SER A 97 4.70 8.02 -3.58
N SER A 98 4.84 7.27 -4.67
CA SER A 98 6.04 7.33 -5.50
C SER A 98 6.01 8.64 -6.29
N ASP A 99 6.29 9.76 -5.65
CA ASP A 99 6.72 10.95 -6.37
C ASP A 99 8.18 10.71 -6.82
N SER A 100 8.35 9.72 -7.69
CA SER A 100 9.54 9.62 -8.52
C SER A 100 9.39 10.66 -9.62
N SER A 101 9.60 11.92 -9.27
CA SER A 101 10.10 12.90 -10.23
C SER A 101 11.53 12.51 -10.61
N ALA A 102 11.63 11.44 -11.41
CA ALA A 102 12.82 10.95 -12.05
C ALA A 102 12.43 10.53 -13.48
N LYS A 103 11.90 11.49 -14.23
CA LYS A 103 11.81 11.39 -15.68
C LYS A 103 12.31 12.71 -16.27
N GLY A 104 13.54 12.67 -16.76
CA GLY A 104 14.15 13.81 -17.42
C GLY A 104 15.56 13.58 -17.95
N GLU A 105 15.92 12.35 -18.34
CA GLU A 105 17.11 12.15 -19.19
C GLU A 105 16.64 11.66 -20.57
N THR A 106 16.11 12.59 -21.35
CA THR A 106 15.99 12.43 -22.80
C THR A 106 17.39 12.36 -23.39
N ARG A 107 17.93 11.15 -23.49
CA ARG A 107 18.97 10.82 -24.46
C ARG A 107 18.36 10.96 -25.87
N SER A 108 18.25 12.19 -26.34
CA SER A 108 17.97 12.51 -27.73
C SER A 108 18.69 13.80 -28.09
N SER A 109 19.98 13.64 -28.35
CA SER A 109 20.75 14.62 -29.11
C SER A 109 21.49 13.88 -30.22
N PHE A 110 20.72 13.30 -31.13
CA PHE A 110 21.13 13.11 -32.52
C PHE A 110 20.16 13.89 -33.40
N LYS A 111 20.47 15.16 -33.66
CA LYS A 111 20.34 15.73 -35.00
C LYS A 111 21.19 17.00 -35.15
N LEU A 112 21.99 16.94 -36.21
CA LEU A 112 22.71 17.98 -36.94
C LEU A 112 21.90 19.26 -37.25
N LEU A 113 22.67 20.27 -37.70
CA LEU A 113 22.38 21.58 -38.32
C LEU A 113 22.50 22.75 -37.33
N LEU A 114 23.44 23.71 -37.44
CA LEU A 114 24.30 24.20 -38.54
C LEU A 114 25.68 24.56 -38.00
#